data_AF-A0A0B7B688-F1
#
_entry.id   AF-A0A0B7B688-F1
#
_cell.length_a   1.000
_cell.length_b   1.000
_cell.length_c   1.000
_cell.angle_alpha   90.00
_cell.angle_beta   90.00
_cell.angle_gamma   90.00
#
_symmetry.space_group_name_H-M   'P 1'
#
loop_
_entity.id
_entity.type
_entity.pdbx_description
1 polymer ?
#
loop_
_entity_poly.entity_id
_entity_poly.type
_entity_poly.pdbx_seq_one_letter_code
_entity_poly.pdbx_strand_id
1 'polypeptide(L)'
;RKEEEESIRSPTRKTEVMFQPAPREQYYDPVINIKHQCLLPADNCAYLGSILSKSANIESEVKNRISKARAAFGRLRVTVWEQKGISVVHNANHAAVQQ
;
A
#
# COMPACT_ATOMS: atom_id res chain seq x y z
N ARG A 1 -12.17 -30.18 -21.07
CA ARG A 1 -10.91 -30.75 -20.53
C ARG A 1 -9.87 -29.65 -20.58
N LYS A 2 -9.41 -29.22 -19.40
CA LYS A 2 -8.29 -28.31 -19.10
C LYS A 2 -8.61 -26.85 -19.47
N GLU A 3 -8.97 -25.90 -18.60
CA GLU A 3 -8.57 -25.60 -17.20
C GLU A 3 -7.07 -25.70 -16.94
N GLU A 4 -6.51 -24.64 -16.35
CA GLU A 4 -5.09 -24.32 -16.14
C GLU A 4 -4.38 -23.70 -17.35
N GLU A 5 -4.55 -22.39 -17.52
CA GLU A 5 -3.48 -21.42 -17.26
C GLU A 5 -4.15 -20.06 -17.06
N GLU A 6 -4.70 -19.84 -15.85
CA GLU A 6 -4.90 -18.49 -15.32
C GLU A 6 -3.51 -17.87 -15.14
N SER A 7 -2.90 -17.46 -16.25
CA SER A 7 -1.68 -16.70 -16.29
C SER A 7 -2.02 -15.35 -15.68
N ILE A 8 -1.65 -15.18 -14.41
CA ILE A 8 -1.79 -13.98 -13.60
C ILE A 8 -1.25 -12.79 -14.40
N ARG A 9 -2.13 -12.15 -15.16
CA ARG A 9 -1.82 -10.95 -15.93
C ARG A 9 -1.93 -9.77 -14.98
N SER A 10 -0.89 -9.57 -14.18
CA SER A 10 -0.73 -8.28 -13.50
C SER A 10 -0.58 -7.20 -14.58
N PRO A 11 -1.45 -6.16 -14.62
CA PRO A 11 -1.35 -5.09 -15.59
C PRO A 11 -0.27 -4.11 -15.14
N THR A 12 0.97 -4.56 -15.08
CA THR A 12 2.13 -3.69 -14.92
C THR A 12 2.75 -3.55 -16.30
N ARG A 13 2.90 -2.31 -16.79
CA ARG A 13 3.86 -2.02 -17.87
C ARG A 13 5.18 -2.64 -17.44
N LYS A 14 5.55 -3.77 -18.05
CA LYS A 14 6.54 -4.72 -17.52
C LYS A 14 8.00 -4.24 -17.68
N THR A 15 8.20 -2.94 -17.91
CA THR A 15 9.47 -2.32 -18.32
C THR A 15 9.59 -0.90 -17.75
N GLU A 16 9.33 -0.74 -16.45
CA GLU A 16 9.64 0.49 -15.72
C GLU A 16 10.82 0.21 -14.80
N VAL A 17 11.63 1.24 -14.55
CA VAL A 17 12.82 1.15 -13.71
C VAL A 17 12.67 2.01 -12.47
N MET A 18 13.09 1.48 -11.32
CA MET A 18 13.13 2.25 -10.08
C MET A 18 14.58 2.37 -9.63
N PHE A 19 15.03 3.62 -9.51
CA PHE A 19 16.34 3.99 -9.00
C PHE A 19 16.17 4.71 -7.68
N GLN A 20 16.91 4.30 -6.65
CA GLN A 20 16.94 4.97 -5.35
C GLN A 20 18.36 5.52 -5.14
N PRO A 21 18.51 6.85 -5.02
CA PRO A 21 19.81 7.46 -4.79
C PRO A 21 20.33 7.13 -3.38
N ALA A 22 21.62 7.36 -3.12
CA ALA A 22 22.18 7.11 -1.80
C ALA A 22 21.53 8.03 -0.74
N PRO A 23 21.58 7.68 0.55
CA PRO A 23 21.04 8.54 1.59
C PRO A 23 21.62 9.96 1.51
N ARG A 24 20.73 10.98 1.50
CA ARG A 24 21.04 12.42 1.36
C ARG A 24 21.39 12.91 -0.05
N GLU A 25 21.36 12.03 -1.05
CA GLU A 25 21.44 12.45 -2.45
C GLU A 25 20.07 12.84 -2.99
N GLN A 26 20.06 13.82 -3.90
CA GLN A 26 18.84 14.22 -4.59
C GLN A 26 18.49 13.17 -5.66
N TYR A 27 17.19 12.91 -5.79
CA TYR A 27 16.69 12.02 -6.84
C TYR A 27 16.84 12.67 -8.22
N TYR A 28 17.24 11.86 -9.19
CA TYR A 28 17.22 12.18 -10.62
C TYR A 28 16.68 10.98 -11.40
N ASP A 29 16.09 11.24 -12.56
CA ASP A 29 15.56 10.17 -13.38
C ASP A 29 16.69 9.35 -14.01
N PRO A 30 16.70 8.02 -13.83
CA PRO A 30 17.72 7.16 -14.41
C PRO A 30 17.56 7.07 -15.93
N VAL A 31 18.67 7.20 -16.65
CA VAL A 31 18.71 6.95 -18.10
C VAL A 31 19.19 5.53 -18.34
N ILE A 32 18.24 4.60 -18.49
CA ILE A 32 18.53 3.18 -18.69
C ILE A 32 17.98 2.74 -20.03
N ASN A 33 18.90 2.37 -20.93
CA ASN A 33 18.58 1.88 -22.26
C ASN A 33 18.74 0.37 -22.31
N ILE A 34 17.66 -0.34 -22.62
CA ILE A 34 17.70 -1.78 -22.92
C ILE A 34 17.49 -1.95 -24.42
N LYS A 35 18.51 -2.48 -25.11
CA LYS A 35 18.56 -2.57 -26.57
C LYS A 35 18.39 -1.18 -27.23
N HIS A 36 17.18 -0.84 -27.66
CA HIS A 36 16.83 0.41 -28.35
C HIS A 36 15.70 1.18 -27.65
N GLN A 37 15.36 0.83 -26.41
CA GLN A 37 14.29 1.47 -25.65
C GLN A 37 14.81 2.02 -24.33
N CYS A 38 14.53 3.30 -24.07
CA CYS A 38 14.71 3.90 -22.75
C CYS A 38 13.57 3.46 -21.83
N LEU A 39 13.89 2.98 -20.65
CA LEU A 39 12.91 2.61 -19.64
C LEU A 39 12.36 3.84 -18.94
N LEU A 40 11.06 3.82 -18.64
CA LEU A 40 10.43 4.88 -17.87
C LEU A 40 10.70 4.69 -16.38
N PRO A 41 10.94 5.78 -15.62
CA PRO A 41 11.06 5.71 -14.17
C PRO A 41 9.71 5.37 -13.52
N ALA A 42 9.70 4.44 -12.57
CA ALA A 42 8.56 4.12 -11.73
C ALA A 42 8.53 5.02 -10.49
N ASP A 43 7.39 5.63 -10.19
CA ASP A 43 7.22 6.42 -8.96
C ASP A 43 7.10 5.56 -7.71
N ASN A 44 6.31 4.49 -7.80
CA ASN A 44 6.13 3.50 -6.76
C ASN A 44 6.17 2.09 -7.35
N CYS A 45 6.77 1.15 -6.63
CA CYS A 45 6.80 -0.25 -6.99
C CYS A 45 6.24 -1.10 -5.86
N ALA A 46 5.31 -2.01 -6.18
CA ALA A 46 4.85 -3.00 -5.24
C ALA A 46 5.81 -4.19 -5.22
N TYR A 47 6.44 -4.45 -4.09
CA TYR A 47 7.37 -5.57 -3.91
C TYR A 47 7.08 -6.32 -2.61
N LEU A 48 6.80 -7.62 -2.72
CA LEU A 48 6.52 -8.52 -1.58
C LEU A 48 5.46 -7.97 -0.60
N GLY A 49 4.49 -7.21 -1.10
CA GLY A 49 3.41 -6.64 -0.29
C GLY A 49 3.69 -5.25 0.30
N SER A 50 4.93 -4.77 0.19
CA SER A 50 5.33 -3.38 0.49
C SER A 50 5.26 -2.50 -0.75
N ILE A 51 5.14 -1.19 -0.52
CA ILE A 51 5.24 -0.15 -1.53
C ILE A 51 6.57 0.57 -1.37
N LEU A 52 7.44 0.42 -2.35
CA LEU A 52 8.70 1.14 -2.44
C LEU A 52 8.49 2.41 -3.27
N SER A 53 9.12 3.52 -2.88
CA SER A 53 9.09 4.77 -3.63
C SER A 53 10.44 5.06 -4.28
N LYS A 54 10.45 5.82 -5.38
CA LYS A 54 11.68 6.23 -6.08
C LYS A 54 12.65 7.06 -5.23
N SER A 55 12.13 7.81 -4.25
CA SER A 55 12.93 8.65 -3.35
C SER A 55 13.37 7.93 -2.07
N ALA A 56 13.14 6.61 -1.99
CA ALA A 56 13.37 5.82 -0.77
C ALA A 56 12.67 6.37 0.48
N ASN A 57 11.59 7.14 0.30
CA ASN A 57 10.77 7.63 1.39
C ASN A 57 9.80 6.54 1.88
N ILE A 58 9.48 6.59 3.18
CA ILE A 58 8.58 5.60 3.80
C ILE A 58 7.10 6.00 3.73
N GLU A 59 6.79 7.21 3.24
CA GLU A 59 5.44 7.78 3.31
C GLU A 59 4.39 6.95 2.57
N SER A 60 4.71 6.47 1.37
CA SER A 60 3.80 5.67 0.55
C SER A 60 3.49 4.34 1.25
N GLU A 61 4.49 3.69 1.83
CA GLU A 61 4.30 2.45 2.58
C GLU A 61 3.50 2.67 3.87
N VAL A 62 3.76 3.75 4.61
CA VAL A 62 2.98 4.08 5.81
C VAL A 62 1.50 4.28 5.47
N LYS A 63 1.20 5.07 4.43
CA LYS A 63 -0.18 5.28 3.95
C LYS A 63 -0.84 3.97 3.54
N ASN A 64 -0.11 3.11 2.82
CA ASN A 64 -0.58 1.78 2.42
C ASN A 64 -0.91 0.88 3.62
N ARG A 65 -0.01 0.80 4.62
CA ARG A 65 -0.23 -0.01 5.83
C ARG A 65 -1.40 0.49 6.66
N ILE A 66 -1.54 1.81 6.83
CA ILE A 66 -2.70 2.40 7.52
C ILE A 66 -4.00 2.05 6.79
N SER A 67 -4.02 2.16 5.46
CA SER A 67 -5.20 1.80 4.65
C SER A 67 -5.58 0.33 4.83
N LYS A 68 -4.60 -0.59 4.74
CA LYS A 68 -4.82 -2.03 4.95
C LYS A 68 -5.34 -2.33 6.37
N ALA A 69 -4.78 -1.69 7.39
CA ALA A 69 -5.21 -1.86 8.78
C ALA A 69 -6.65 -1.36 8.98
N ARG A 70 -7.00 -0.18 8.44
CA ARG A 70 -8.37 0.35 8.47
C ARG A 70 -9.36 -0.59 7.79
N ALA A 71 -9.00 -1.12 6.62
CA ALA A 71 -9.84 -2.07 5.90
C ALA A 71 -10.04 -3.38 6.70
N ALA A 72 -8.97 -3.92 7.30
CA ALA A 72 -9.04 -5.10 8.15
C ALA A 72 -9.91 -4.87 9.39
N PHE A 73 -9.76 -3.72 10.04
CA PHE A 73 -10.59 -3.33 11.17
C PHE A 73 -12.07 -3.20 10.79
N GLY A 74 -12.38 -2.59 9.64
CA GLY A 74 -13.75 -2.51 9.13
C GLY A 74 -14.38 -3.89 8.91
N ARG A 75 -13.63 -4.85 8.35
CA ARG A 75 -14.10 -6.24 8.21
C ARG A 75 -14.31 -6.92 9.56
N LEU A 76 -13.42 -6.70 10.51
CA LEU A 76 -13.53 -7.27 11.84
C LEU A 76 -14.75 -6.72 12.59
N ARG A 77 -15.02 -5.41 12.49
CA ARG A 77 -16.23 -4.77 13.04
C ARG A 77 -17.50 -5.50 12.62
N VAL A 78 -17.67 -5.73 11.32
CA VAL A 78 -18.86 -6.40 10.79
C VAL A 78 -18.93 -7.86 11.26
N THR A 79 -17.84 -8.61 11.12
CA THR A 79 -17.84 -10.07 11.37
C THR A 79 -17.83 -10.45 12.85
N VAL A 80 -17.28 -9.60 13.72
CA VAL A 80 -17.12 -9.90 15.15
C VAL A 80 -18.08 -9.08 15.99
N TRP A 81 -18.08 -7.75 15.88
CA TRP A 81 -18.93 -6.92 16.75
C TRP A 81 -20.40 -7.01 16.36
N GLU A 82 -20.72 -6.79 15.09
CA GLU A 82 -22.12 -6.74 14.64
C GLU A 82 -22.75 -8.14 14.58
N GLN A 83 -22.04 -9.16 14.09
CA GLN A 83 -22.57 -10.53 14.02
C GLN A 83 -22.55 -11.30 15.35
N LYS A 84 -21.58 -11.05 16.24
CA LYS A 84 -21.50 -11.77 17.54
C LYS A 84 -22.05 -10.96 18.72
N GLY A 85 -22.62 -9.78 18.45
CA GLY A 85 -23.20 -8.93 19.50
C GLY A 85 -22.15 -8.40 20.50
N ILE A 86 -20.88 -8.35 20.10
CA ILE A 86 -19.81 -7.79 20.93
C ILE A 86 -19.86 -6.27 20.78
N SER A 87 -19.90 -5.55 21.90
CA SER A 87 -19.89 -4.08 21.92
C SER A 87 -18.67 -3.59 22.69
N VAL A 88 -17.99 -2.57 22.17
CA VAL A 88 -16.99 -1.85 22.96
C VAL A 88 -17.75 -0.82 23.78
N VAL A 89 -17.93 -1.09 25.07
CA VAL A 89 -18.54 -0.13 25.98
C VAL A 89 -17.54 1.00 26.19
N HIS A 90 -17.72 2.11 25.48
CA HIS A 90 -16.95 3.31 25.71
C HIS A 90 -17.62 4.08 26.85
N ASN A 91 -17.20 3.85 28.09
CA ASN A 91 -17.57 4.73 29.21
C ASN A 91 -16.79 6.04 29.09
N ALA A 92 -17.17 6.87 28.12
CA ALA A 92 -16.92 8.29 28.20
C ALA A 92 -17.90 8.84 29.23
N ASN A 93 -17.46 8.96 30.48
CA ASN A 93 -18.15 9.74 31.49
C ASN A 93 -18.15 11.20 31.06
N HIS A 94 -19.06 11.58 30.15
CA HIS A 94 -19.44 12.95 29.94
C HIS A 94 -20.47 13.29 31.02
N ALA A 95 -19.97 13.61 32.22
CA ALA A 95 -20.77 14.24 33.24
C ALA A 95 -21.27 15.57 32.68
N ALA A 96 -22.53 15.58 32.23
CA ALA A 96 -23.30 16.79 32.14
C ALA A 96 -23.40 17.37 33.56
N VAL A 97 -22.62 18.40 33.84
CA VAL A 97 -22.93 19.33 34.92
C VAL A 97 -23.63 20.52 34.25
N GLN A 98 -24.96 20.47 34.26
CA GLN A 98 -25.76 21.68 34.25
C GLN A 98 -25.63 22.32 35.64
N GLN A 99 -25.16 23.57 35.68
CA GLN A 99 -25.66 24.67 36.51
C GLN A 99 -25.21 25.98 35.87
#